data_AF-A0A3D2U2W8-F1
#
_entry.id   AF-A0A3D2U2W8-F1
#
_cell.length_a   1.000
_cell.length_b   1.000
_cell.length_c   1.000
_cell.angle_alpha   90.00
_cell.angle_beta   90.00
_cell.angle_gamma   90.00
#
_symmetry.space_group_name_H-M   'P 1'
#
loop_
_entity.id
_entity.type
_entity.pdbx_description
1 polymer ?
#
loop_
_entity_poly.entity_id
_entity_poly.type
_entity_poly.pdbx_seq_one_letter_code
_entity_poly.pdbx_strand_id
1 'polypeptide(L)'
;IVWMSHGDQVEDPDGMFVSLATTDTCPLAAVRHAERPIYGLQFHPEVTHTDFGGQLLKNFVQDICGCDGTWDISSLIDEQVEKIRTRVGSKRVICGLSGGVDSSVVAALLSRAIGDQLSCIFVNNGLLRSGEASEVEERFTEHFRTDLHVSNAQREFLDELAGVSDPQQKRKIIGRVFIEVFRKEAESIPDAEFLAQGTLYPDVIESGANPDGPAATIKAHHNVGGLPEELGFELIEPLRDLFKDEVRRMGEALGLPEHLVWRHPFPGPGLAVRCLGAVSEDRLITLRAADAIVIEELREAGLYREIQQAFAVLLPVQSVGVMGDDRTYQDTIVVRAVSTDDFMTADWFRLPYEVMERISTRITNGVPGVNRVVYDISSKPPSTIEWE
;
A
#
# COMPACT_ATOMS: atom_id res chain seq x y z
N ILE A 1 -0.10 -20.63 -23.87
CA ILE A 1 0.30 -21.42 -22.68
C ILE A 1 -0.68 -21.08 -21.55
N VAL A 2 -1.00 -22.01 -20.64
CA VAL A 2 -1.98 -21.77 -19.56
C VAL A 2 -1.42 -22.21 -18.21
N TRP A 3 -1.85 -21.56 -17.13
CA TRP A 3 -1.59 -21.98 -15.76
C TRP A 3 -2.64 -22.99 -15.29
N MET A 4 -2.32 -24.27 -15.49
CA MET A 4 -3.25 -25.38 -15.27
C MET A 4 -3.46 -25.70 -13.79
N SER A 5 -4.71 -25.94 -13.38
CA SER A 5 -5.01 -26.53 -12.07
C SER A 5 -4.92 -28.05 -12.16
N HIS A 6 -4.17 -28.65 -11.25
CA HIS A 6 -3.87 -30.09 -11.23
C HIS A 6 -4.63 -30.87 -10.14
N GLY A 7 -5.66 -30.24 -9.56
CA GLY A 7 -6.56 -30.91 -8.61
C GLY A 7 -7.51 -31.88 -9.31
N ASP A 8 -8.76 -31.89 -8.86
CA ASP A 8 -9.80 -32.73 -9.46
C ASP A 8 -10.05 -32.35 -10.92
N GLN A 9 -10.24 -33.36 -11.77
CA GLN A 9 -10.52 -33.20 -13.20
C GLN A 9 -11.86 -33.85 -13.55
N VAL A 10 -12.60 -33.21 -14.44
CA VAL A 10 -13.87 -33.76 -14.94
C VAL A 10 -13.57 -34.89 -15.94
N GLU A 11 -14.15 -36.07 -15.72
CA GLU A 11 -14.01 -37.22 -16.63
C GLU A 11 -15.14 -37.32 -17.67
N ASP A 12 -16.39 -37.13 -17.25
CA ASP A 12 -17.57 -37.22 -18.12
C ASP A 12 -18.64 -36.18 -17.73
N PRO A 13 -18.99 -35.22 -18.62
CA PRO A 13 -20.02 -34.24 -18.38
C PRO A 13 -21.44 -34.68 -18.84
N ASP A 14 -21.66 -35.98 -19.06
CA ASP A 14 -22.96 -36.59 -19.43
C ASP A 14 -23.56 -35.99 -20.72
N GLY A 15 -22.69 -35.70 -21.69
CA GLY A 15 -23.07 -35.12 -22.99
C GLY A 15 -23.62 -33.68 -22.94
N MET A 16 -23.78 -33.08 -21.76
CA MET A 16 -24.29 -31.71 -21.60
C MET A 16 -23.26 -30.65 -22.00
N PHE A 17 -21.97 -31.01 -21.97
CA PHE A 17 -20.87 -30.12 -22.31
C PHE A 17 -20.06 -30.66 -23.50
N VAL A 18 -19.64 -29.73 -24.35
CA VAL A 18 -18.76 -29.97 -25.49
C VAL A 18 -17.36 -29.51 -25.13
N SER A 19 -16.36 -30.38 -25.34
CA SER A 19 -14.96 -30.02 -25.16
C SER A 19 -14.54 -28.96 -26.16
N LEU A 20 -13.90 -27.90 -25.66
CA LEU A 20 -13.33 -26.79 -26.42
C LEU A 20 -11.80 -26.86 -26.48
N ALA A 21 -11.17 -27.42 -25.44
CA ALA A 21 -9.72 -27.58 -25.36
C ALA A 21 -9.37 -28.83 -24.56
N THR A 22 -8.24 -29.45 -24.92
CA THR A 22 -7.70 -30.65 -24.28
C THR A 22 -6.20 -30.50 -24.04
N THR A 23 -5.67 -31.27 -23.09
CA THR A 23 -4.24 -31.51 -22.92
C THR A 23 -3.96 -33.01 -22.88
N ASP A 24 -2.69 -33.41 -22.90
CA ASP A 24 -2.30 -34.82 -22.78
C ASP A 24 -2.79 -35.48 -21.48
N THR A 25 -2.98 -34.68 -20.42
CA THR A 25 -3.37 -35.16 -19.09
C THR A 25 -4.77 -34.74 -18.67
N CYS A 26 -5.45 -33.88 -19.43
CA CYS A 26 -6.79 -33.36 -19.13
C CYS A 26 -7.64 -33.27 -20.41
N PRO A 27 -8.50 -34.27 -20.68
CA PRO A 27 -9.35 -34.30 -21.87
C PRO A 27 -10.42 -33.19 -21.93
N LEU A 28 -10.74 -32.57 -20.80
CA LEU A 28 -11.78 -31.53 -20.66
C LEU A 28 -11.18 -30.25 -20.06
N ALA A 29 -10.08 -29.76 -20.63
CA ALA A 29 -9.38 -28.58 -20.12
C ALA A 29 -10.19 -27.28 -20.27
N ALA A 30 -11.03 -27.19 -21.31
CA ALA A 30 -12.08 -26.18 -21.42
C ALA A 30 -13.34 -26.79 -22.02
N VAL A 31 -14.51 -26.38 -21.54
CA VAL A 31 -15.80 -26.88 -21.98
C VAL A 31 -16.81 -25.75 -22.16
N ARG A 32 -17.81 -25.97 -23.02
CA ARG A 32 -19.04 -25.16 -23.04
C ARG A 32 -20.26 -26.05 -22.94
N HIS A 33 -21.31 -25.57 -22.30
CA HIS A 33 -22.60 -26.24 -22.31
C HIS A 33 -23.19 -26.24 -23.73
N ALA A 34 -23.89 -27.29 -24.11
CA ALA A 34 -24.43 -27.46 -25.47
C ALA A 34 -25.41 -26.35 -25.88
N GLU A 35 -26.28 -25.93 -24.95
CA GLU A 35 -27.33 -24.93 -25.22
C GLU A 35 -27.22 -23.61 -24.44
N ARG A 36 -26.56 -23.60 -23.29
CA ARG A 36 -26.54 -22.46 -22.35
C ARG A 36 -25.20 -21.72 -22.44
N PRO A 37 -25.13 -20.42 -22.10
CA PRO A 37 -23.88 -19.67 -22.07
C PRO A 37 -23.05 -19.99 -20.82
N ILE A 38 -22.82 -21.28 -20.55
CA ILE A 38 -22.04 -21.78 -19.41
C ILE A 38 -20.74 -22.34 -19.97
N TYR A 39 -19.63 -21.91 -19.37
CA TYR A 39 -18.29 -22.29 -19.76
C TYR A 39 -17.53 -22.76 -18.52
N GLY A 40 -16.65 -23.74 -18.70
CA GLY A 40 -15.79 -24.25 -17.64
C GLY A 40 -14.34 -24.27 -18.12
N LEU A 41 -13.42 -23.85 -17.26
CA LEU A 41 -11.97 -23.86 -17.51
C LEU A 41 -11.29 -24.59 -16.36
N GLN A 42 -10.37 -25.51 -16.68
CA GLN A 42 -9.53 -26.21 -15.70
C GLN A 42 -8.22 -25.45 -15.39
N PHE A 43 -8.07 -24.26 -15.96
CA PHE A 43 -6.90 -23.39 -15.78
C PHE A 43 -7.35 -21.98 -15.38
N HIS A 44 -6.40 -21.18 -14.90
CA HIS A 44 -6.65 -19.83 -14.38
C HIS A 44 -6.41 -18.77 -15.46
N PRO A 45 -7.46 -18.20 -16.12
CA PRO A 45 -7.28 -17.13 -17.11
C PRO A 45 -6.90 -15.77 -16.50
N GLU A 46 -7.03 -15.61 -15.19
CA GLU A 46 -6.76 -14.37 -14.45
C GLU A 46 -5.26 -14.12 -14.17
N VAL A 47 -4.42 -15.16 -14.25
CA VAL A 47 -2.98 -15.04 -13.93
C VAL A 47 -2.16 -14.72 -15.18
N THR A 48 -1.09 -13.94 -15.00
CA THR A 48 -0.15 -13.52 -16.06
C THR A 48 0.57 -14.67 -16.75
N HIS A 49 0.67 -15.83 -16.08
CA HIS A 49 1.24 -17.07 -16.62
C HIS A 49 0.36 -17.71 -17.73
N THR A 50 -0.91 -17.32 -17.84
CA THR A 50 -1.80 -17.77 -18.90
C THR A 50 -1.77 -16.76 -20.06
N ASP A 51 -1.11 -17.14 -21.15
CA ASP A 51 -1.12 -16.36 -22.38
C ASP A 51 -2.56 -16.14 -22.84
N PHE A 52 -2.88 -14.90 -23.22
CA PHE A 52 -4.23 -14.49 -23.64
C PHE A 52 -5.33 -14.68 -22.58
N GLY A 53 -4.99 -14.91 -21.31
CA GLY A 53 -5.96 -15.04 -20.22
C GLY A 53 -6.91 -13.84 -20.12
N GLY A 54 -6.36 -12.62 -20.17
CA GLY A 54 -7.15 -11.39 -20.23
C GLY A 54 -8.08 -11.29 -21.44
N GLN A 55 -7.70 -11.87 -22.58
CA GLN A 55 -8.57 -11.92 -23.77
C GLN A 55 -9.74 -12.90 -23.56
N LEU A 56 -9.52 -14.04 -22.91
CA LEU A 56 -10.59 -14.98 -22.55
C LEU A 56 -11.62 -14.33 -21.62
N LEU A 57 -11.14 -13.65 -20.57
CA LEU A 57 -12.01 -12.92 -19.64
C LEU A 57 -12.77 -11.80 -20.37
N LYS A 58 -12.10 -11.05 -21.25
CA LYS A 58 -12.74 -10.01 -22.07
C LYS A 58 -13.85 -10.58 -22.96
N ASN A 59 -13.61 -11.68 -23.67
CA ASN A 59 -14.62 -12.33 -24.51
C ASN A 59 -15.83 -12.76 -23.68
N PHE A 60 -15.61 -13.29 -22.48
CA PHE A 60 -16.69 -13.69 -21.60
C PHE A 60 -17.52 -12.48 -21.14
N VAL A 61 -16.86 -11.46 -20.62
CA VAL A 61 -17.54 -10.27 -20.07
C VAL A 61 -18.24 -9.45 -21.16
N GLN A 62 -17.60 -9.22 -22.30
CA GLN A 62 -18.15 -8.36 -23.35
C GLN A 62 -19.06 -9.12 -24.31
N ASP A 63 -18.58 -10.23 -24.90
CA ASP A 63 -19.30 -10.89 -25.99
C ASP A 63 -20.38 -11.85 -25.48
N ILE A 64 -20.12 -12.56 -24.37
CA ILE A 64 -21.05 -13.56 -23.82
C ILE A 64 -22.03 -12.94 -22.83
N CYS A 65 -21.54 -12.16 -21.86
CA CYS A 65 -22.38 -11.47 -20.89
C CYS A 65 -23.02 -10.19 -21.44
N GLY A 66 -22.50 -9.64 -22.55
CA GLY A 66 -23.04 -8.42 -23.16
C GLY A 66 -22.73 -7.14 -22.37
N CYS A 67 -21.64 -7.10 -21.60
CA CYS A 67 -21.28 -5.91 -20.84
C CYS A 67 -20.62 -4.85 -21.74
N ASP A 68 -21.20 -3.65 -21.79
CA ASP A 68 -20.76 -2.55 -22.66
C ASP A 68 -19.44 -1.87 -22.22
N GLY A 69 -18.90 -2.21 -21.05
CA GLY A 69 -17.65 -1.63 -20.55
C GLY A 69 -17.76 -0.16 -20.15
N THR A 70 -18.87 0.24 -19.53
CA THR A 70 -19.14 1.63 -19.10
C THR A 70 -18.38 2.06 -17.84
N TRP A 71 -17.52 1.20 -17.29
CA TRP A 71 -16.72 1.50 -16.12
C TRP A 71 -15.54 2.40 -16.50
N ASP A 72 -15.70 3.70 -16.25
CA ASP A 72 -14.68 4.72 -16.50
C ASP A 72 -14.43 5.58 -15.25
N ILE A 73 -13.15 5.85 -14.98
CA ILE A 73 -12.70 6.57 -13.79
C ILE A 73 -13.25 8.00 -13.75
N SER A 74 -13.40 8.66 -14.89
CA SER A 74 -13.90 10.04 -14.95
C SER A 74 -15.36 10.09 -14.52
N SER A 75 -16.17 9.17 -15.04
CA SER A 75 -17.59 9.05 -14.67
C SER A 75 -17.76 8.71 -13.19
N LEU A 76 -16.90 7.83 -12.67
CA LEU A 76 -16.88 7.48 -11.26
C LEU A 76 -16.53 8.67 -10.36
N ILE A 77 -15.56 9.51 -10.75
CA ILE A 77 -15.23 10.74 -10.00
C ILE A 77 -16.46 11.62 -9.87
N ASP A 78 -17.18 11.87 -10.98
CA ASP A 78 -18.36 12.74 -10.97
C ASP A 78 -19.51 12.14 -10.13
N GLU A 79 -19.72 10.83 -10.20
CA GLU A 79 -20.68 10.12 -9.35
C GLU A 79 -20.34 10.23 -7.86
N GLN A 80 -19.07 10.00 -7.49
CA GLN A 80 -18.63 10.09 -6.10
C GLN A 80 -18.70 11.52 -5.58
N VAL A 81 -18.35 12.52 -6.39
CA VAL A 81 -18.49 13.94 -6.04
C VAL A 81 -19.94 14.27 -5.68
N GLU A 82 -20.92 13.81 -6.47
CA GLU A 82 -22.33 14.08 -6.22
C GLU A 82 -22.85 13.35 -4.97
N LYS A 83 -22.45 12.08 -4.78
CA LYS A 83 -22.74 11.32 -3.56
C LYS A 83 -22.22 12.01 -2.31
N ILE A 84 -20.97 12.48 -2.36
CA ILE A 84 -20.33 13.19 -1.25
C ILE A 84 -21.09 14.49 -0.96
N ARG A 85 -21.38 15.32 -1.97
CA ARG A 85 -22.14 16.57 -1.80
C ARG A 85 -23.49 16.36 -1.16
N THR A 86 -24.24 15.37 -1.66
CA THR A 86 -25.58 15.04 -1.16
C THR A 86 -25.52 14.57 0.29
N ARG A 87 -24.54 13.70 0.62
CA ARG A 87 -24.41 13.13 1.97
C ARG A 87 -23.90 14.14 2.99
N VAL A 88 -22.91 14.94 2.64
CA VAL A 88 -22.25 15.90 3.54
C VAL A 88 -23.12 17.14 3.76
N GLY A 89 -23.86 17.57 2.74
CA GLY A 89 -24.66 18.80 2.80
C GLY A 89 -23.80 20.00 3.18
N SER A 90 -24.11 20.65 4.30
CA SER A 90 -23.38 21.82 4.81
C SER A 90 -22.41 21.50 5.96
N LYS A 91 -22.19 20.23 6.28
CA LYS A 91 -21.34 19.80 7.40
C LYS A 91 -19.88 19.73 6.99
N ARG A 92 -18.96 19.66 7.96
CA ARG A 92 -17.53 19.51 7.67
C ARG A 92 -17.11 18.05 7.69
N VAL A 93 -16.08 17.76 6.90
CA VAL A 93 -15.45 16.45 6.80
C VAL A 93 -14.00 16.56 7.22
N ILE A 94 -13.57 15.69 8.13
CA ILE A 94 -12.17 15.53 8.48
C ILE A 94 -11.58 14.41 7.62
N CYS A 95 -10.40 14.64 7.05
CA CYS A 95 -9.63 13.62 6.33
C CYS A 95 -8.25 13.46 6.96
N GLY A 96 -7.94 12.24 7.40
CA GLY A 96 -6.59 11.92 7.87
C GLY A 96 -5.63 11.74 6.70
N LEU A 97 -4.59 12.58 6.64
CA LEU A 97 -3.52 12.46 5.66
C LEU A 97 -2.40 11.60 6.23
N SER A 98 -2.06 10.53 5.51
CA SER A 98 -0.94 9.65 5.84
C SER A 98 0.29 9.89 4.96
N GLY A 99 0.19 10.75 3.93
CA GLY A 99 1.20 10.91 2.88
C GLY A 99 1.20 9.78 1.84
N GLY A 100 0.28 8.81 1.96
CA GLY A 100 0.04 7.76 0.97
C GLY A 100 -0.87 8.21 -0.18
N VAL A 101 -0.88 7.42 -1.25
CA VAL A 101 -1.72 7.69 -2.43
C VAL A 101 -3.22 7.68 -2.11
N ASP A 102 -3.70 6.75 -1.28
CA ASP A 102 -5.14 6.59 -1.02
C ASP A 102 -5.71 7.81 -0.29
N SER A 103 -5.07 8.22 0.81
CA SER A 103 -5.49 9.41 1.57
C SER A 103 -5.38 10.69 0.74
N SER A 104 -4.39 10.77 -0.15
CA SER A 104 -4.25 11.91 -1.06
C SER A 104 -5.34 11.96 -2.14
N VAL A 105 -5.73 10.81 -2.69
CA VAL A 105 -6.83 10.70 -3.66
C VAL A 105 -8.17 11.03 -3.00
N VAL A 106 -8.41 10.53 -1.77
CA VAL A 106 -9.58 10.90 -0.97
C VAL A 106 -9.63 12.41 -0.73
N ALA A 107 -8.53 13.01 -0.28
CA ALA A 107 -8.48 14.44 -0.04
C ALA A 107 -8.71 15.26 -1.31
N ALA A 108 -8.16 14.82 -2.46
CA ALA A 108 -8.41 15.46 -3.75
C ALA A 108 -9.88 15.36 -4.19
N LEU A 109 -10.49 14.19 -4.01
CA LEU A 109 -11.89 13.95 -4.34
C LEU A 109 -12.82 14.78 -3.46
N LEU A 110 -12.56 14.83 -2.14
CA LEU A 110 -13.30 15.66 -1.19
C LEU A 110 -13.12 17.16 -1.48
N SER A 111 -11.90 17.62 -1.76
CA SER A 111 -11.63 19.02 -2.13
C SER A 111 -12.45 19.43 -3.36
N ARG A 112 -12.52 18.57 -4.39
CA ARG A 112 -13.37 18.79 -5.57
C ARG A 112 -14.88 18.78 -5.24
N ALA A 113 -15.29 17.95 -4.28
CA ALA A 113 -16.70 17.81 -3.92
C ALA A 113 -17.21 18.96 -3.06
N ILE A 114 -16.49 19.30 -1.98
CA ILE A 114 -17.00 20.14 -0.88
C ILE A 114 -16.08 21.32 -0.52
N GLY A 115 -14.95 21.48 -1.20
CA GLY A 115 -14.05 22.64 -1.04
C GLY A 115 -13.68 22.92 0.42
N ASP A 116 -14.02 24.11 0.90
CA ASP A 116 -13.69 24.64 2.23
C ASP A 116 -14.32 23.87 3.41
N GLN A 117 -15.28 22.96 3.14
CA GLN A 117 -15.84 22.08 4.16
C GLN A 117 -14.87 20.95 4.58
N LEU A 118 -13.81 20.73 3.81
CA LEU A 118 -12.77 19.76 4.10
C LEU A 118 -11.70 20.33 5.03
N SER A 119 -11.46 19.63 6.14
CA SER A 119 -10.26 19.79 6.96
C SER A 119 -9.39 18.55 6.87
N CYS A 120 -8.11 18.74 6.62
CA CYS A 120 -7.12 17.67 6.58
C CYS A 120 -6.30 17.68 7.85
N ILE A 121 -6.08 16.51 8.46
CA ILE A 121 -5.18 16.36 9.61
C ILE A 121 -3.99 15.51 9.18
N PHE A 122 -2.79 16.05 9.32
CA PHE A 122 -1.54 15.31 9.14
C PHE A 122 -0.80 15.18 10.48
N VAL A 123 -0.56 13.94 10.91
CA VAL A 123 0.18 13.66 12.14
C VAL A 123 1.60 13.23 11.79
N ASN A 124 2.58 14.09 12.07
CA ASN A 124 3.98 13.70 12.02
C ASN A 124 4.33 12.90 13.26
N ASN A 125 4.29 11.57 13.12
CA ASN A 125 4.61 10.61 14.18
C ASN A 125 6.12 10.41 14.39
N GLY A 126 6.98 11.11 13.64
CA GLY A 126 8.43 10.93 13.74
C GLY A 126 8.94 9.60 13.20
N LEU A 127 8.13 8.84 12.46
CA LEU A 127 8.48 7.54 11.86
C LEU A 127 8.38 7.58 10.32
N LEU A 128 8.30 8.78 9.74
CA LEU A 128 8.24 9.03 8.31
C LEU A 128 9.62 9.01 7.65
N ARG A 129 9.64 8.93 6.32
CA ARG A 129 10.87 9.01 5.50
C ARG A 129 11.49 10.41 5.59
N SER A 130 12.73 10.52 5.15
CA SER A 130 13.43 11.82 5.06
C SER A 130 12.62 12.79 4.19
N GLY A 131 12.42 14.02 4.68
CA GLY A 131 11.70 15.08 3.96
C GLY A 131 10.19 14.91 3.82
N GLU A 132 9.62 13.77 4.22
CA GLU A 132 8.21 13.44 3.94
C GLU A 132 7.21 14.40 4.59
N ALA A 133 7.43 14.80 5.84
CA ALA A 133 6.55 15.75 6.53
C ALA A 133 6.47 17.08 5.78
N SER A 134 7.63 17.64 5.43
CA SER A 134 7.73 18.89 4.69
C SER A 134 7.13 18.79 3.29
N GLU A 135 7.34 17.67 2.59
CA GLU A 135 6.72 17.44 1.28
C GLU A 135 5.19 17.37 1.37
N VAL A 136 4.62 16.76 2.42
CA VAL A 136 3.16 16.72 2.62
C VAL A 136 2.64 18.12 2.90
N GLU A 137 3.27 18.88 3.79
CA GLU A 137 2.89 20.26 4.10
C GLU A 137 2.91 21.16 2.85
N GLU A 138 3.99 21.14 2.08
CA GLU A 138 4.15 21.91 0.85
C GLU A 138 3.08 21.53 -0.17
N ARG A 139 2.92 20.24 -0.46
CA ARG A 139 1.94 19.74 -1.44
C ARG A 139 0.51 20.14 -1.09
N PHE A 140 0.10 19.97 0.17
CA PHE A 140 -1.27 20.25 0.56
C PHE A 140 -1.58 21.73 0.69
N THR A 141 -0.59 22.54 1.05
CA THR A 141 -0.71 23.99 1.06
C THR A 141 -0.81 24.55 -0.36
N GLU A 142 0.02 24.07 -1.29
CA GLU A 142 0.08 24.58 -2.67
C GLU A 142 -1.05 24.05 -3.57
N HIS A 143 -1.34 22.75 -3.52
CA HIS A 143 -2.26 22.11 -4.48
C HIS A 143 -3.73 22.20 -4.05
N PHE A 144 -4.02 22.04 -2.76
CA PHE A 144 -5.41 21.92 -2.31
C PHE A 144 -5.98 23.20 -1.72
N ARG A 145 -5.14 24.15 -1.28
CA ARG A 145 -5.57 25.36 -0.55
C ARG A 145 -6.58 25.05 0.56
N THR A 146 -6.52 23.84 1.11
CA THR A 146 -7.45 23.30 2.11
C THR A 146 -6.97 23.64 3.52
N ASP A 147 -7.90 23.61 4.46
CA ASP A 147 -7.65 23.73 5.89
C ASP A 147 -6.80 22.53 6.39
N LEU A 148 -5.47 22.70 6.42
CA LEU A 148 -4.51 21.67 6.82
C LEU A 148 -4.03 21.90 8.26
N HIS A 149 -4.28 20.92 9.12
CA HIS A 149 -3.84 20.86 10.51
C HIS A 149 -2.65 19.89 10.60
N VAL A 150 -1.48 20.42 10.94
CA VAL A 150 -0.26 19.61 11.09
C VAL A 150 0.07 19.48 12.57
N SER A 151 0.06 18.24 13.06
CA SER A 151 0.42 17.91 14.44
C SER A 151 1.78 17.24 14.48
N ASN A 152 2.76 17.87 15.12
CA ASN A 152 4.08 17.28 15.33
C ASN A 152 4.11 16.52 16.64
N ALA A 153 3.94 15.19 16.55
CA ALA A 153 3.86 14.27 17.67
C ALA A 153 5.12 13.40 17.82
N GLN A 154 6.20 13.70 17.10
CA GLN A 154 7.42 12.86 17.07
C GLN A 154 7.89 12.45 18.47
N ARG A 155 7.93 13.40 19.42
CA ARG A 155 8.36 13.11 20.78
C ARG A 155 7.43 12.14 21.51
N GLU A 156 6.12 12.32 21.39
CA GLU A 156 5.12 11.47 22.04
C GLU A 156 5.23 10.02 21.57
N PHE A 157 5.44 9.81 20.27
CA PHE A 157 5.66 8.47 19.72
C PHE A 157 6.98 7.86 20.16
N LEU A 158 8.08 8.61 20.13
CA LEU A 158 9.41 8.08 20.48
C LEU A 158 9.55 7.79 21.98
N ASP A 159 8.96 8.62 22.83
CA ASP A 159 8.96 8.40 24.29
C ASP A 159 8.20 7.11 24.64
N GLU A 160 7.06 6.83 23.99
CA GLU A 160 6.28 5.60 24.19
C GLU A 160 6.91 4.35 23.55
N LEU A 161 7.70 4.50 22.49
CA LEU A 161 8.43 3.41 21.84
C LEU A 161 9.78 3.08 22.52
N ALA A 162 10.20 3.90 23.50
CA ALA A 162 11.50 3.76 24.13
C ALA A 162 11.70 2.35 24.75
N GLY A 163 12.72 1.64 24.26
CA GLY A 163 13.07 0.30 24.74
C GLY A 163 12.15 -0.83 24.25
N VAL A 164 11.14 -0.54 23.42
CA VAL A 164 10.23 -1.56 22.88
C VAL A 164 10.85 -2.21 21.66
N SER A 165 11.10 -3.52 21.73
CA SER A 165 11.65 -4.30 20.61
C SER A 165 10.65 -5.24 19.95
N ASP A 166 9.57 -5.63 20.63
CA ASP A 166 8.56 -6.53 20.08
C ASP A 166 7.74 -5.83 18.97
N PRO A 167 7.71 -6.38 17.74
CA PRO A 167 7.01 -5.76 16.60
C PRO A 167 5.52 -5.52 16.84
N GLN A 168 4.85 -6.45 17.53
CA GLN A 168 3.41 -6.36 17.78
C GLN A 168 3.11 -5.28 18.82
N GLN A 169 3.94 -5.15 19.84
CA GLN A 169 3.88 -4.04 20.80
C GLN A 169 4.15 -2.70 20.11
N LYS A 170 5.17 -2.60 19.24
CA LYS A 170 5.41 -1.37 18.45
C LYS A 170 4.17 -0.95 17.67
N ARG A 171 3.56 -1.88 16.92
CA ARG A 171 2.32 -1.63 16.16
C ARG A 171 1.18 -1.13 17.05
N LYS A 172 0.95 -1.77 18.20
CA LYS A 172 -0.11 -1.37 19.15
C LYS A 172 0.12 0.01 19.75
N ILE A 173 1.36 0.32 20.15
CA ILE A 173 1.72 1.62 20.72
C ILE A 173 1.52 2.72 19.67
N ILE A 174 2.04 2.52 18.46
CA ILE A 174 1.91 3.51 17.38
C ILE A 174 0.44 3.75 17.05
N GLY A 175 -0.36 2.69 16.90
CA GLY A 175 -1.80 2.82 16.65
C GLY A 175 -2.51 3.60 17.75
N ARG A 176 -2.25 3.27 19.03
CA ARG A 176 -2.87 3.97 20.17
C ARG A 176 -2.46 5.45 20.24
N VAL A 177 -1.16 5.76 20.15
CA VAL A 177 -0.67 7.16 20.24
C VAL A 177 -1.19 7.98 19.06
N PHE A 178 -1.23 7.41 17.86
CA PHE A 178 -1.81 8.07 16.69
C PHE A 178 -3.28 8.44 16.91
N ILE A 179 -4.05 7.52 17.46
CA ILE A 179 -5.46 7.75 17.80
C ILE A 179 -5.63 8.88 18.80
N GLU A 180 -4.82 8.90 19.86
CA GLU A 180 -4.88 9.93 20.90
C GLU A 180 -4.56 11.32 20.34
N VAL A 181 -3.51 11.42 19.50
CA VAL A 181 -3.13 12.67 18.83
C VAL A 181 -4.20 13.09 17.81
N PHE A 182 -4.66 12.17 16.96
CA PHE A 182 -5.65 12.46 15.94
C PHE A 182 -6.98 12.94 16.56
N ARG A 183 -7.44 12.30 17.64
CA ARG A 183 -8.63 12.72 18.39
C ARG A 183 -8.50 14.15 18.88
N LYS A 184 -7.37 14.49 19.50
CA LYS A 184 -7.10 15.84 20.02
C LYS A 184 -7.14 16.90 18.92
N GLU A 185 -6.59 16.61 17.75
CA GLU A 185 -6.65 17.53 16.59
C GLU A 185 -8.07 17.62 16.03
N ALA A 186 -8.79 16.50 15.92
CA ALA A 186 -10.15 16.46 15.41
C ALA A 186 -11.13 17.26 16.29
N GLU A 187 -10.99 17.22 17.61
CA GLU A 187 -11.79 18.01 18.56
C GLU A 187 -11.62 19.53 18.37
N SER A 188 -10.51 19.97 17.78
CA SER A 188 -10.26 21.39 17.51
C SER A 188 -11.01 21.93 16.28
N ILE A 189 -11.56 21.04 15.44
CA ILE A 189 -12.23 21.37 14.19
C ILE A 189 -13.75 21.46 14.45
N PRO A 190 -14.35 22.66 14.48
CA PRO A 190 -15.77 22.81 14.77
C PRO A 190 -16.62 22.27 13.64
N ASP A 191 -17.83 21.79 13.97
CA ASP A 191 -18.87 21.37 13.02
C ASP A 191 -18.48 20.20 12.09
N ALA A 192 -17.43 19.45 12.44
CA ALA A 192 -17.12 18.18 11.80
C ALA A 192 -18.11 17.10 12.24
N GLU A 193 -18.73 16.44 11.27
CA GLU A 193 -19.67 15.32 11.51
C GLU A 193 -19.22 14.05 10.80
N PHE A 194 -18.30 14.18 9.83
CA PHE A 194 -17.81 13.08 9.03
C PHE A 194 -16.30 12.89 9.15
N LEU A 195 -15.88 11.63 9.12
CA LEU A 195 -14.48 11.22 8.98
C LEU A 195 -14.31 10.44 7.68
N ALA A 196 -13.43 10.93 6.81
CA ALA A 196 -13.12 10.28 5.55
C ALA A 196 -11.92 9.33 5.66
N GLN A 197 -12.01 8.19 4.96
CA GLN A 197 -10.98 7.18 4.91
C GLN A 197 -10.74 6.68 3.48
N GLY A 198 -9.48 6.33 3.19
CA GLY A 198 -9.05 5.71 1.93
C GLY A 198 -9.18 4.20 1.90
N THR A 199 -10.20 3.63 2.55
CA THR A 199 -10.46 2.18 2.54
C THR A 199 -10.68 1.70 1.12
N LEU A 200 -10.02 0.60 0.72
CA LEU A 200 -10.09 0.05 -0.64
C LEU A 200 -10.92 -1.25 -0.69
N TYR A 201 -11.26 -1.70 -1.90
CA TYR A 201 -12.03 -2.93 -2.09
C TYR A 201 -11.36 -4.20 -1.53
N PRO A 202 -10.04 -4.41 -1.65
CA PRO A 202 -9.37 -5.52 -0.98
C PRO A 202 -9.57 -5.53 0.55
N ASP A 203 -9.63 -4.36 1.19
CA ASP A 203 -9.86 -4.25 2.64
C ASP A 203 -11.29 -4.68 3.02
N VAL A 204 -12.26 -4.36 2.18
CA VAL A 204 -13.66 -4.76 2.36
C VAL A 204 -13.82 -6.27 2.18
N ILE A 205 -13.16 -6.87 1.18
CA ILE A 205 -13.20 -8.33 0.96
C ILE A 205 -12.59 -9.06 2.16
N GLU A 206 -11.41 -8.64 2.63
CA GLU A 206 -10.73 -9.27 3.75
C GLU A 206 -11.52 -9.18 5.06
N SER A 207 -12.16 -8.04 5.32
CA SER A 207 -13.00 -7.83 6.50
C SER A 207 -14.34 -8.57 6.44
N GLY A 208 -14.92 -8.73 5.25
CA GLY A 208 -16.16 -9.48 5.03
C GLY A 208 -15.98 -11.01 4.99
N ALA A 209 -14.77 -11.51 4.74
CA ALA A 209 -14.52 -12.93 4.52
C ALA A 209 -14.52 -13.79 5.80
N ASN A 210 -14.32 -13.21 6.99
CA ASN A 210 -14.37 -13.99 8.23
C ASN A 210 -14.50 -13.11 9.51
N PRO A 211 -15.69 -13.01 10.14
CA PRO A 211 -15.87 -12.36 11.43
C PRO A 211 -15.00 -12.96 12.56
N ASP A 212 -14.60 -14.23 12.43
CA ASP A 212 -13.82 -14.99 13.42
C ASP A 212 -12.39 -15.33 12.91
N GLY A 213 -11.94 -14.72 11.82
CA GLY A 213 -10.63 -15.00 11.23
C GLY A 213 -9.48 -14.22 11.88
N PRO A 214 -8.24 -14.74 11.88
CA PRO A 214 -7.07 -14.06 12.45
C PRO A 214 -6.75 -12.71 11.79
N ALA A 215 -7.30 -12.44 10.59
CA ALA A 215 -7.18 -11.17 9.88
C ALA A 215 -7.97 -10.02 10.57
N ALA A 216 -9.09 -10.32 11.24
CA ALA A 216 -9.92 -9.34 11.93
C ALA A 216 -9.14 -8.63 13.06
N THR A 217 -8.31 -9.38 13.78
CA THR A 217 -7.48 -8.85 14.88
C THR A 217 -6.26 -8.05 14.39
N ILE A 218 -5.82 -8.27 13.14
CA ILE A 218 -4.63 -7.64 12.56
C ILE A 218 -4.97 -6.28 11.93
N LYS A 219 -6.13 -6.14 11.29
CA LYS A 219 -6.53 -4.90 10.58
C LYS A 219 -7.38 -3.92 11.37
N ALA A 220 -7.84 -4.26 12.57
CA ALA A 220 -8.40 -3.29 13.53
C ALA A 220 -7.45 -2.11 13.84
N HIS A 221 -6.15 -2.26 13.51
CA HIS A 221 -5.10 -1.27 13.71
C HIS A 221 -4.64 -0.52 12.44
N HIS A 222 -5.11 -0.91 11.24
CA HIS A 222 -4.69 -0.29 9.97
C HIS A 222 -5.73 0.63 9.37
N ASN A 223 -7.00 0.28 9.51
CA ASN A 223 -8.09 1.21 9.25
C ASN A 223 -8.60 1.70 10.60
N VAL A 224 -8.90 3.00 10.63
CA VAL A 224 -9.52 3.74 11.73
C VAL A 224 -10.96 3.20 11.92
N GLY A 225 -11.16 1.89 12.03
CA GLY A 225 -12.46 1.22 11.85
C GLY A 225 -13.32 1.16 13.11
N GLY A 226 -12.74 1.39 14.29
CA GLY A 226 -13.47 1.55 15.56
C GLY A 226 -13.47 2.98 16.10
N LEU A 227 -12.51 3.80 15.68
CA LEU A 227 -12.43 5.23 16.01
C LEU A 227 -13.65 6.09 15.69
N PRO A 228 -14.35 5.92 14.56
CA PRO A 228 -15.36 6.87 14.10
C PRO A 228 -16.56 6.82 15.02
N GLU A 229 -16.98 5.61 15.43
CA GLU A 229 -18.03 5.43 16.44
C GLU A 229 -17.61 5.97 17.80
N GLU A 230 -16.36 5.74 18.23
CA GLU A 230 -15.82 6.29 19.49
C GLU A 230 -15.69 7.82 19.47
N LEU A 231 -15.49 8.43 18.30
CA LEU A 231 -15.35 9.87 18.08
C LEU A 231 -16.67 10.56 17.73
N GLY A 232 -17.75 9.80 17.49
CA GLY A 232 -19.04 10.33 17.06
C GLY A 232 -19.09 10.84 15.62
N PHE A 233 -18.18 10.38 14.74
CA PHE A 233 -18.16 10.73 13.33
C PHE A 233 -18.84 9.67 12.46
N GLU A 234 -19.54 10.12 11.41
CA GLU A 234 -19.99 9.27 10.32
C GLU A 234 -18.88 9.01 9.30
N LEU A 235 -18.71 7.75 8.88
CA LEU A 235 -17.65 7.37 7.94
C LEU A 235 -17.99 7.68 6.47
N ILE A 236 -17.03 8.27 5.74
CA ILE A 236 -17.05 8.41 4.28
C ILE A 236 -15.87 7.64 3.67
N GLU A 237 -16.16 6.61 2.87
CA GLU A 237 -15.16 5.73 2.26
C GLU A 237 -15.34 5.71 0.74
N PRO A 238 -14.89 6.75 0.01
CA PRO A 238 -15.26 6.92 -1.40
C PRO A 238 -14.48 5.99 -2.34
N LEU A 239 -13.42 5.32 -1.85
CA LEU A 239 -12.58 4.39 -2.61
C LEU A 239 -12.91 2.91 -2.34
N ARG A 240 -13.95 2.63 -1.54
CA ARG A 240 -14.27 1.30 -1.01
C ARG A 240 -14.53 0.22 -2.07
N ASP A 241 -14.87 0.64 -3.29
CA ASP A 241 -15.20 -0.25 -4.41
C ASP A 241 -14.07 -0.30 -5.46
N LEU A 242 -12.88 0.23 -5.14
CA LEU A 242 -11.77 0.35 -6.08
C LEU A 242 -10.55 -0.49 -5.67
N PHE A 243 -9.87 -0.98 -6.71
CA PHE A 243 -8.53 -1.53 -6.60
C PHE A 243 -7.45 -0.44 -6.66
N LYS A 244 -6.23 -0.81 -6.25
CA LYS A 244 -5.11 0.13 -6.08
C LYS A 244 -4.70 0.82 -7.38
N ASP A 245 -4.76 0.11 -8.50
CA ASP A 245 -4.48 0.63 -9.84
C ASP A 245 -5.54 1.64 -10.28
N GLU A 246 -6.81 1.39 -9.98
CA GLU A 246 -7.92 2.31 -10.23
C GLU A 246 -7.79 3.59 -9.40
N VAL A 247 -7.40 3.47 -8.13
CA VAL A 247 -7.11 4.62 -7.26
C VAL A 247 -5.97 5.47 -7.83
N ARG A 248 -4.92 4.84 -8.40
CA ARG A 248 -3.84 5.57 -9.06
C ARG A 248 -4.35 6.35 -10.28
N ARG A 249 -5.10 5.69 -11.16
CA ARG A 249 -5.73 6.33 -12.33
C ARG A 249 -6.67 7.47 -11.93
N MET A 250 -7.42 7.29 -10.84
CA MET A 250 -8.27 8.33 -10.26
C MET A 250 -7.44 9.53 -9.77
N GLY A 251 -6.30 9.27 -9.12
CA GLY A 251 -5.37 10.33 -8.72
C GLY A 251 -4.87 11.16 -9.90
N GLU A 252 -4.45 10.51 -10.99
CA GLU A 252 -4.02 11.19 -12.22
C GLU A 252 -5.16 12.03 -12.83
N ALA A 253 -6.37 11.46 -12.90
CA ALA A 253 -7.55 12.15 -13.42
C ALA A 253 -8.00 13.35 -12.55
N LEU A 254 -7.69 13.31 -11.24
CA LEU A 254 -7.88 14.42 -10.31
C LEU A 254 -6.75 15.47 -10.38
N GLY A 255 -5.72 15.25 -11.20
CA GLY A 255 -4.60 16.16 -11.38
C GLY A 255 -3.50 16.02 -10.33
N LEU A 256 -3.45 14.92 -9.58
CA LEU A 256 -2.36 14.66 -8.64
C LEU A 256 -1.03 14.48 -9.40
N PRO A 257 0.10 14.98 -8.86
CA PRO A 257 1.41 14.76 -9.45
C PRO A 257 1.76 13.27 -9.57
N GLU A 258 2.35 12.87 -10.69
CA GLU A 258 2.72 11.48 -10.98
C GLU A 258 3.58 10.86 -9.86
N HIS A 259 4.56 11.61 -9.35
CA HIS A 259 5.46 11.12 -8.29
C HIS A 259 4.74 10.83 -6.95
N LEU A 260 3.56 11.39 -6.73
CA LEU A 260 2.72 11.11 -5.56
C LEU A 260 1.83 9.89 -5.82
N VAL A 261 1.23 9.82 -7.00
CA VAL A 261 0.37 8.70 -7.40
C VAL A 261 1.14 7.39 -7.46
N TRP A 262 2.34 7.42 -8.04
CA TRP A 262 3.16 6.22 -8.28
C TRP A 262 4.16 5.93 -7.17
N ARG A 263 4.06 6.62 -6.04
CA ARG A 263 4.91 6.38 -4.87
C ARG A 263 4.72 4.96 -4.35
N HIS A 264 5.82 4.34 -3.92
CA HIS A 264 5.76 3.04 -3.23
C HIS A 264 4.97 3.13 -1.93
N PRO A 265 4.19 2.09 -1.59
CA PRO A 265 3.42 2.06 -0.35
C PRO A 265 4.33 2.19 0.87
N PHE A 266 3.81 2.89 1.88
CA PHE A 266 4.44 3.06 3.18
C PHE A 266 3.58 2.43 4.26
N PRO A 267 4.14 1.59 5.15
CA PRO A 267 3.37 1.01 6.24
C PRO A 267 2.92 2.10 7.22
N GLY A 268 1.74 1.95 7.83
CA GLY A 268 1.24 2.88 8.86
C GLY A 268 2.21 3.08 10.04
N PRO A 269 2.82 2.00 10.58
CA PRO A 269 3.91 2.10 11.56
C PRO A 269 5.21 2.77 11.05
N GLY A 270 5.29 3.08 9.75
CA GLY A 270 6.42 3.73 9.12
C GLY A 270 7.73 2.99 9.32
N LEU A 271 8.78 3.74 9.64
CA LEU A 271 10.12 3.21 9.85
C LEU A 271 10.25 2.32 11.10
N ALA A 272 9.27 2.29 12.00
CA ALA A 272 9.36 1.46 13.21
C ALA A 272 9.40 -0.05 12.92
N VAL A 273 8.79 -0.49 11.82
CA VAL A 273 8.83 -1.89 11.34
C VAL A 273 9.99 -2.16 10.36
N ARG A 274 10.80 -1.13 10.09
CA ARG A 274 12.04 -1.22 9.29
C ARG A 274 13.28 -0.97 10.13
N CYS A 275 13.11 -0.60 11.40
CA CYS A 275 14.17 -0.48 12.38
C CYS A 275 14.03 -1.63 13.37
N LEU A 276 14.77 -2.72 13.14
CA LEU A 276 14.64 -3.92 13.96
C LEU A 276 15.14 -3.66 15.38
N GLY A 277 14.42 -4.23 16.35
CA GLY A 277 14.64 -3.99 17.76
C GLY A 277 14.07 -2.66 18.24
N ALA A 278 14.72 -2.06 19.24
CA ALA A 278 14.29 -0.80 19.83
C ALA A 278 14.52 0.38 18.88
N VAL A 279 13.50 1.23 18.77
CA VAL A 279 13.51 2.43 17.92
C VAL A 279 14.07 3.60 18.74
N SER A 280 14.95 4.40 18.13
CA SER A 280 15.46 5.66 18.69
C SER A 280 15.69 6.67 17.58
N GLU A 281 15.77 7.97 17.93
CA GLU A 281 15.99 9.03 16.94
C GLU A 281 17.28 8.81 16.14
N ASP A 282 18.39 8.48 16.80
CA ASP A 282 19.67 8.22 16.13
C ASP A 282 19.56 7.09 15.10
N ARG A 283 18.87 6.00 15.46
CA ARG A 283 18.66 4.86 14.54
C ARG A 283 17.75 5.24 13.37
N LEU A 284 16.74 6.07 13.61
CA LEU A 284 15.85 6.57 12.56
C LEU A 284 16.56 7.53 11.62
N ILE A 285 17.46 8.39 12.12
CA ILE A 285 18.32 9.24 11.27
C ILE A 285 19.16 8.38 10.34
N THR A 286 19.85 7.36 10.87
CA THR A 286 20.63 6.40 10.07
C THR A 286 19.78 5.70 9.02
N LEU A 287 18.61 5.18 9.42
CA LEU A 287 17.71 4.47 8.52
C LEU A 287 17.14 5.38 7.43
N ARG A 288 16.75 6.62 7.75
CA ARG A 288 16.27 7.61 6.77
C ARG A 288 17.32 7.93 5.71
N ALA A 289 18.57 8.11 6.13
CA ALA A 289 19.67 8.40 5.23
C ALA A 289 19.94 7.22 4.28
N ALA A 290 19.92 5.98 4.80
CA ALA A 290 20.07 4.79 3.99
C ALA A 290 18.89 4.59 3.01
N ASP A 291 17.64 4.75 3.49
CA ASP A 291 16.43 4.62 2.67
C ASP A 291 16.41 5.66 1.53
N ALA A 292 16.78 6.91 1.81
CA ALA A 292 16.89 7.96 0.80
C ALA A 292 17.84 7.56 -0.34
N ILE A 293 19.03 7.04 -0.01
CA ILE A 293 20.00 6.57 -1.01
C ILE A 293 19.43 5.42 -1.85
N VAL A 294 18.74 4.45 -1.22
CA VAL A 294 18.10 3.34 -1.95
C VAL A 294 17.09 3.90 -2.96
N ILE A 295 16.21 4.81 -2.54
CA ILE A 295 15.18 5.35 -3.42
C ILE A 295 15.78 6.22 -4.55
N GLU A 296 16.79 7.03 -4.24
CA GLU A 296 17.51 7.85 -5.23
C GLU A 296 18.15 7.00 -6.33
N GLU A 297 18.92 5.97 -5.95
CA GLU A 297 19.60 5.11 -6.92
C GLU A 297 18.62 4.32 -7.81
N LEU A 298 17.48 3.90 -7.25
CA LEU A 298 16.43 3.25 -8.04
C LEU A 298 15.74 4.21 -9.02
N ARG A 299 15.58 5.48 -8.66
CA ARG A 299 15.04 6.50 -9.55
C ARG A 299 16.02 6.85 -10.66
N GLU A 300 17.30 7.05 -10.32
CA GLU A 300 18.37 7.33 -11.29
C GLU A 300 18.56 6.17 -12.29
N ALA A 301 18.37 4.93 -11.83
CA ALA A 301 18.39 3.75 -12.70
C ALA A 301 17.12 3.55 -13.54
N GLY A 302 16.07 4.36 -13.34
CA GLY A 302 14.78 4.20 -14.01
C GLY A 302 13.92 3.03 -13.49
N LEU A 303 14.37 2.33 -12.44
CA LEU A 303 13.75 1.11 -11.93
C LEU A 303 12.60 1.36 -10.95
N TYR A 304 12.46 2.58 -10.42
CA TYR A 304 11.49 2.89 -9.38
C TYR A 304 10.05 2.51 -9.75
N ARG A 305 9.65 2.70 -11.01
CA ARG A 305 8.29 2.38 -11.50
C ARG A 305 8.08 0.88 -11.77
N GLU A 306 9.16 0.15 -12.04
CA GLU A 306 9.13 -1.30 -12.28
C GLU A 306 9.02 -2.09 -10.98
N ILE A 307 9.45 -1.50 -9.86
CA ILE A 307 9.42 -2.09 -8.53
C ILE A 307 8.14 -1.66 -7.82
N GLN A 308 7.42 -2.59 -7.21
CA GLN A 308 6.19 -2.27 -6.47
C GLN A 308 6.48 -1.71 -5.07
N GLN A 309 7.54 -2.18 -4.44
CA GLN A 309 8.00 -1.63 -3.16
C GLN A 309 9.51 -1.84 -2.99
N ALA A 310 10.23 -0.78 -2.64
CA ALA A 310 11.62 -0.84 -2.21
C ALA A 310 11.87 0.04 -0.98
N PHE A 311 12.78 -0.40 -0.11
CA PHE A 311 13.16 0.31 1.11
C PHE A 311 14.43 -0.25 1.76
N ALA A 312 15.01 0.53 2.66
CA ALA A 312 16.05 0.07 3.59
C ALA A 312 15.45 -0.47 4.90
N VAL A 313 16.14 -1.41 5.53
CA VAL A 313 15.88 -1.93 6.88
C VAL A 313 17.18 -1.88 7.69
N LEU A 314 17.13 -1.39 8.92
CA LEU A 314 18.29 -1.30 9.82
C LEU A 314 18.28 -2.47 10.81
N LEU A 315 19.34 -3.27 10.79
CA LEU A 315 19.51 -4.40 11.71
C LEU A 315 20.27 -3.99 12.97
N PRO A 316 19.86 -4.47 14.16
CA PRO A 316 20.61 -4.28 15.42
C PRO A 316 21.79 -5.26 15.52
N VAL A 317 22.54 -5.42 14.42
CA VAL A 317 23.65 -6.36 14.32
C VAL A 317 24.85 -5.66 13.71
N GLN A 318 25.95 -5.64 14.45
CA GLN A 318 27.17 -4.97 14.04
C GLN A 318 28.08 -5.89 13.24
N SER A 319 28.70 -5.35 12.20
CA SER A 319 29.72 -6.03 11.39
C SER A 319 31.07 -5.36 11.55
N VAL A 320 32.14 -6.15 11.38
CA VAL A 320 33.49 -5.61 11.27
C VAL A 320 33.67 -5.00 9.89
N GLY A 321 34.24 -3.80 9.85
CA GLY A 321 34.66 -3.11 8.64
C GLY A 321 36.05 -2.48 8.80
N VAL A 322 36.57 -1.99 7.67
CA VAL A 322 37.76 -1.13 7.64
C VAL A 322 37.33 0.12 6.89
N MET A 323 37.38 1.26 7.57
CA MET A 323 37.02 2.57 7.00
C MET A 323 38.18 3.52 7.28
N GLY A 324 38.86 3.96 6.21
CA GLY A 324 40.19 4.57 6.35
C GLY A 324 41.19 3.52 6.86
N ASP A 325 41.97 3.88 7.88
CA ASP A 325 42.98 3.00 8.49
C ASP A 325 42.49 2.29 9.77
N ASP A 326 41.27 2.60 10.23
CA ASP A 326 40.72 2.09 11.50
C ASP A 326 39.72 0.95 11.30
N ARG A 327 39.70 0.05 12.29
CA ARG A 327 38.71 -1.02 12.37
C ARG A 327 37.40 -0.47 12.94
N THR A 328 36.29 -0.68 12.23
CA THR A 328 34.96 -0.25 12.66
C THR A 328 34.06 -1.42 13.04
N TYR A 329 33.14 -1.17 13.97
CA TYR A 329 32.03 -2.05 14.33
C TYR A 329 30.75 -1.23 14.21
N GLN A 330 29.98 -1.46 13.15
CA GLN A 330 28.85 -0.61 12.76
C GLN A 330 27.69 -1.46 12.27
N ASP A 331 26.49 -0.89 12.25
CA ASP A 331 25.25 -1.60 11.93
C ASP A 331 25.20 -2.05 10.46
N THR A 332 24.27 -2.97 10.19
CA THR A 332 24.02 -3.51 8.86
C THR A 332 22.70 -2.99 8.30
N ILE A 333 22.71 -2.53 7.05
CA ILE A 333 21.50 -2.21 6.28
C ILE A 333 21.13 -3.38 5.38
N VAL A 334 19.86 -3.73 5.36
CA VAL A 334 19.27 -4.60 4.35
C VAL A 334 18.54 -3.72 3.34
N VAL A 335 18.79 -3.96 2.07
CA VAL A 335 17.98 -3.41 0.96
C VAL A 335 16.94 -4.46 0.60
N ARG A 336 15.67 -4.04 0.59
CA ARG A 336 14.53 -4.86 0.18
C ARG A 336 13.88 -4.24 -1.04
N ALA A 337 13.71 -5.01 -2.11
CA ALA A 337 12.90 -4.63 -3.25
C ALA A 337 12.10 -5.84 -3.74
N VAL A 338 10.83 -5.65 -4.06
CA VAL A 338 9.92 -6.74 -4.45
C VAL A 338 9.13 -6.40 -5.70
N SER A 339 8.85 -7.44 -6.49
CA SER A 339 7.90 -7.43 -7.60
C SER A 339 6.65 -8.21 -7.22
N THR A 340 5.47 -7.65 -7.47
CA THR A 340 4.20 -8.27 -7.13
C THR A 340 3.04 -7.67 -7.94
N ASP A 341 2.03 -8.48 -8.23
CA ASP A 341 0.80 -8.01 -8.87
C ASP A 341 -0.28 -7.64 -7.81
N ASP A 342 -0.32 -8.34 -6.68
CA ASP A 342 -1.43 -8.28 -5.70
C ASP A 342 -1.00 -8.09 -4.24
N PHE A 343 0.31 -8.01 -3.96
CA PHE A 343 0.93 -8.03 -2.63
C PHE A 343 0.61 -9.27 -1.76
N MET A 344 -0.17 -10.23 -2.26
CA MET A 344 -0.46 -11.51 -1.60
C MET A 344 0.69 -12.50 -1.83
N THR A 345 1.24 -12.49 -3.04
CA THR A 345 2.51 -13.15 -3.38
C THR A 345 3.50 -12.11 -3.88
N ALA A 346 4.79 -12.27 -3.58
CA ALA A 346 5.81 -11.33 -4.06
C ALA A 346 7.14 -12.05 -4.28
N ASP A 347 7.80 -11.74 -5.39
CA ASP A 347 9.17 -12.19 -5.63
C ASP A 347 10.13 -11.04 -5.32
N TRP A 348 11.36 -11.35 -4.91
CA TRP A 348 12.39 -10.32 -4.72
C TRP A 348 12.80 -9.76 -6.09
N PHE A 349 13.03 -8.46 -6.20
CA PHE A 349 13.35 -7.86 -7.48
C PHE A 349 14.81 -8.19 -7.88
N ARG A 350 15.08 -8.64 -9.11
CA ARG A 350 16.46 -8.92 -9.54
C ARG A 350 17.15 -7.60 -9.92
N LEU A 351 17.61 -6.85 -8.93
CA LEU A 351 18.33 -5.61 -9.17
C LEU A 351 19.59 -5.86 -10.01
N PRO A 352 19.88 -5.02 -11.02
CA PRO A 352 21.15 -5.08 -11.73
C PRO A 352 22.32 -4.91 -10.74
N TYR A 353 23.36 -5.71 -10.91
CA TYR A 353 24.48 -5.76 -9.96
C TYR A 353 25.16 -4.40 -9.79
N GLU A 354 25.23 -3.60 -10.85
CA GLU A 354 25.77 -2.24 -10.82
C GLU A 354 24.92 -1.29 -9.96
N VAL A 355 23.60 -1.45 -9.93
CA VAL A 355 22.72 -0.66 -9.06
C VAL A 355 22.93 -1.08 -7.60
N MET A 356 23.05 -2.38 -7.34
CA MET A 356 23.36 -2.91 -6.01
C MET A 356 24.71 -2.40 -5.49
N GLU A 357 25.72 -2.37 -6.35
CA GLU A 357 27.06 -1.85 -6.02
C GLU A 357 27.03 -0.36 -5.67
N ARG A 358 26.31 0.47 -6.45
CA ARG A 358 26.18 1.91 -6.15
C ARG A 358 25.46 2.16 -4.85
N ILE A 359 24.32 1.48 -4.61
CA ILE A 359 23.58 1.57 -3.34
C ILE A 359 24.50 1.21 -2.17
N SER A 360 25.16 0.04 -2.25
CA SER A 360 26.07 -0.43 -1.21
C SER A 360 27.17 0.60 -0.92
N THR A 361 27.86 1.06 -1.97
CA THR A 361 28.97 2.01 -1.88
C THR A 361 28.53 3.34 -1.27
N ARG A 362 27.40 3.91 -1.72
CA ARG A 362 26.91 5.19 -1.20
C ARG A 362 26.47 5.10 0.25
N ILE A 363 25.80 4.01 0.63
CA ILE A 363 25.40 3.80 2.03
C ILE A 363 26.63 3.68 2.92
N THR A 364 27.58 2.80 2.60
CA THR A 364 28.76 2.59 3.47
C THR A 364 29.66 3.82 3.56
N ASN A 365 29.74 4.65 2.52
CA ASN A 365 30.58 5.85 2.53
C ASN A 365 29.86 7.09 3.09
N GLY A 366 28.53 7.15 2.98
CA GLY A 366 27.73 8.36 3.25
C GLY A 366 26.86 8.30 4.50
N VAL A 367 26.58 7.11 5.04
CA VAL A 367 25.69 6.94 6.21
C VAL A 367 26.52 6.61 7.45
N PRO A 368 26.64 7.55 8.42
CA PRO A 368 27.37 7.28 9.66
C PRO A 368 26.78 6.10 10.43
N GLY A 369 27.66 5.23 10.93
CA GLY A 369 27.24 4.09 11.74
C GLY A 369 26.81 2.85 10.96
N VAL A 370 27.02 2.81 9.63
CA VAL A 370 26.76 1.64 8.78
C VAL A 370 28.00 1.27 7.98
N ASN A 371 28.45 0.01 8.06
CA ASN A 371 29.58 -0.49 7.28
C ASN A 371 29.30 -1.75 6.45
N ARG A 372 28.06 -2.21 6.45
CA ARG A 372 27.64 -3.41 5.73
C ARG A 372 26.27 -3.18 5.12
N VAL A 373 26.15 -3.56 3.85
CA VAL A 373 24.87 -3.60 3.13
C VAL A 373 24.65 -5.01 2.61
N VAL A 374 23.44 -5.52 2.76
CA VAL A 374 22.99 -6.82 2.23
C VAL A 374 21.69 -6.64 1.44
N TYR A 375 21.35 -7.63 0.61
CA TYR A 375 20.13 -7.61 -0.20
C TYR A 375 19.25 -8.81 0.14
N ASP A 376 17.96 -8.57 0.36
CA ASP A 376 17.01 -9.62 0.71
C ASP A 376 16.44 -10.31 -0.53
N ILE A 377 16.87 -11.56 -0.73
CA ILE A 377 16.49 -12.45 -1.85
C ILE A 377 15.39 -13.45 -1.48
N SER A 378 14.61 -13.17 -0.43
CA SER A 378 13.53 -14.06 0.03
C SER A 378 12.19 -13.70 -0.60
N SER A 379 11.51 -14.66 -1.23
CA SER A 379 10.15 -14.45 -1.77
C SER A 379 9.08 -14.56 -0.67
N LYS A 380 7.88 -14.03 -0.96
CA LYS A 380 6.65 -14.22 -0.17
C LYS A 380 5.73 -15.18 -0.93
N PRO A 381 5.45 -16.39 -0.39
CA PRO A 381 6.06 -17.08 0.77
C PRO A 381 7.49 -17.62 0.48
N PRO A 382 8.29 -18.04 1.51
CA PRO A 382 7.94 -18.23 2.92
C PRO A 382 8.06 -16.97 3.80
N SER A 383 8.69 -15.90 3.30
CA SER A 383 8.89 -14.66 4.05
C SER A 383 7.73 -13.68 3.83
N THR A 384 7.83 -12.48 4.42
CA THR A 384 6.95 -11.33 4.15
C THR A 384 7.72 -10.23 3.40
N ILE A 385 7.01 -9.16 2.99
CA ILE A 385 7.66 -8.02 2.31
C ILE A 385 8.42 -7.17 3.34
N GLU A 386 7.73 -6.69 4.37
CA GLU A 386 8.32 -6.03 5.54
C GLU A 386 8.99 -7.07 6.46
N TRP A 387 9.98 -6.64 7.25
CA TRP A 387 10.74 -7.52 8.16
C TRP A 387 10.09 -7.67 9.55
N GLU A 388 9.08 -6.86 9.87
CA GLU A 388 8.33 -6.84 11.14
C GLU A 388 6.86 -6.44 10.96
#